data_AF-A0A7S3JV03-F1
#
_entry.id   AF-A0A7S3JV03-F1
#
_cell.length_a   1.000
_cell.length_b   1.000
_cell.length_c   1.000
_cell.angle_alpha   90.00
_cell.angle_beta   90.00
_cell.angle_gamma   90.00
#
_symmetry.space_group_name_H-M   'P 1'
#
loop_
_entity.id
_entity.type
_entity.pdbx_description
1 polymer ?
#
loop_
_entity_poly.entity_id
_entity_poly.type
_entity_poly.pdbx_seq_one_letter_code
_entity_poly.pdbx_strand_id
1 'polypeptide(L)'
;RILVGSQILTSLFSTAWEFTLPLALLSAWGDGSSLMAPAALSFVYTMTRLIGSPALGRWTDSVERLYGVGWARLGQVFGTLISVMGLALLCFLSRKKKIHYLSLLFVLTGASLEALGATITKSAAKKDWVPQLYDNEIENL
;
A
#
# COMPACT_ATOMS: atom_id res chain seq x y z
N ARG A 1 -7.01 7.06 -22.39
CA ARG A 1 -5.53 7.23 -22.46
C ARG A 1 -4.96 7.87 -21.19
N ILE A 2 -5.47 9.03 -20.72
CA ILE A 2 -5.01 9.68 -19.48
C ILE A 2 -5.21 8.79 -18.23
N LEU A 3 -6.36 8.10 -18.15
CA LEU A 3 -6.67 7.21 -17.02
C LEU A 3 -5.69 6.03 -16.91
N VAL A 4 -5.36 5.39 -18.04
CA VAL A 4 -4.38 4.30 -18.13
C VAL A 4 -2.98 4.78 -17.76
N GLY A 5 -2.57 5.95 -18.27
CA GLY A 5 -1.30 6.57 -17.89
C GLY A 5 -1.19 6.84 -16.39
N SER A 6 -2.26 7.36 -15.77
CA SER A 6 -2.29 7.58 -14.31
C SER A 6 -2.14 6.26 -13.53
N GLN A 7 -2.76 5.19 -14.01
CA GLN A 7 -2.76 3.89 -13.33
C GLN A 7 -1.40 3.20 -13.42
N ILE A 8 -0.74 3.28 -14.58
CA ILE A 8 0.63 2.78 -14.76
C ILE A 8 1.58 3.56 -13.85
N LEU A 9 1.47 4.90 -13.83
CA LEU A 9 2.31 5.76 -13.00
C LEU A 9 2.15 5.44 -11.51
N THR A 10 0.91 5.36 -11.02
CA THR A 10 0.61 5.01 -9.62
C THR A 10 1.14 3.60 -9.28
N SER A 11 1.02 2.64 -10.19
CA SER A 11 1.51 1.27 -9.97
C SER A 11 3.04 1.23 -9.90
N LEU A 12 3.73 1.97 -10.77
CA LEU A 12 5.19 2.10 -10.75
C LEU A 12 5.67 2.75 -9.45
N PHE A 13 5.05 3.86 -9.03
CA PHE A 13 5.40 4.53 -7.77
C PHE A 13 5.13 3.65 -6.56
N SER A 14 3.97 2.99 -6.50
CA SER A 14 3.64 2.06 -5.41
C SER A 14 4.65 0.89 -5.36
N THR A 15 5.03 0.32 -6.50
CA THR A 15 6.03 -0.76 -6.55
C THR A 15 7.42 -0.28 -6.15
N ALA A 16 7.84 0.89 -6.62
CA ALA A 16 9.10 1.51 -6.21
C ALA A 16 9.09 1.83 -4.71
N TRP A 17 7.94 2.25 -4.16
CA TRP A 17 7.76 2.51 -2.74
C TRP A 17 7.83 1.23 -1.91
N GLU A 18 7.14 0.17 -2.31
CA GLU A 18 7.20 -1.16 -1.68
C GLU A 18 8.65 -1.69 -1.61
N PHE A 19 9.48 -1.41 -2.62
CA PHE A 19 10.90 -1.79 -2.65
C PHE A 19 11.81 -0.88 -1.81
N THR A 20 11.61 0.43 -1.86
CA THR A 20 12.50 1.41 -1.22
C THR A 20 12.26 1.54 0.28
N LEU A 21 11.03 1.32 0.76
CA LEU A 21 10.65 1.51 2.16
C LEU A 21 11.44 0.62 3.14
N PRO A 22 11.63 -0.69 2.90
CA PRO A 22 12.45 -1.54 3.77
C PRO A 22 13.93 -1.15 3.77
N LEU A 23 14.47 -0.73 2.62
CA LEU A 23 15.86 -0.26 2.48
C LEU A 23 16.07 1.04 3.26
N ALA A 24 15.10 1.95 3.17
CA ALA A 24 15.13 3.20 3.90
C ALA A 24 15.05 2.99 5.42
N LEU A 25 14.21 2.05 5.87
CA LEU A 25 14.15 1.63 7.28
C LEU A 25 15.47 1.01 7.74
N LEU A 26 16.08 0.14 6.94
CA LEU A 26 17.37 -0.47 7.26
C LEU A 26 18.46 0.61 7.45
N SER A 27 18.47 1.63 6.58
CA SER A 27 19.42 2.74 6.65
C SER A 27 19.15 3.70 7.81
N ALA A 28 17.88 4.02 8.08
CA ALA A 28 17.49 5.04 9.06
C ALA A 28 17.42 4.50 10.51
N TRP A 29 17.18 3.21 10.67
CA TRP A 29 17.13 2.53 11.97
C TRP A 29 18.54 2.15 12.50
N GLY A 30 19.59 2.47 11.73
CA GLY A 30 20.93 1.92 11.88
C GLY A 30 21.51 1.97 13.30
N ASP A 31 22.06 0.82 13.73
CA ASP A 31 23.14 0.71 14.73
C ASP A 31 23.84 -0.69 14.67
N GLY A 32 23.82 -1.34 13.50
CA GLY A 32 24.34 -2.69 13.28
C GLY A 32 23.25 -3.65 12.84
N SER A 33 23.11 -3.85 11.53
CA SER A 33 22.43 -4.99 10.86
C SER A 33 21.06 -5.42 11.39
N SER A 34 20.34 -4.59 12.15
CA SER A 34 19.13 -5.03 12.83
C SER A 34 17.98 -5.08 11.83
N LEU A 35 17.69 -6.30 11.37
CA LEU A 35 16.61 -6.63 10.46
C LEU A 35 15.23 -6.55 11.12
N MET A 36 15.14 -6.18 12.40
CA MET A 36 13.87 -6.11 13.14
C MET A 36 12.86 -5.13 12.53
N ALA A 37 13.28 -3.92 12.16
CA ALA A 37 12.36 -2.92 11.64
C ALA A 37 11.80 -3.30 10.25
N PRO A 38 12.63 -3.74 9.27
CA PRO A 38 12.13 -4.30 8.02
C PRO A 38 11.25 -5.55 8.22
N ALA A 39 11.63 -6.46 9.12
CA ALA A 39 10.86 -7.67 9.39
C ALA A 39 9.49 -7.36 10.01
N ALA A 40 9.44 -6.42 10.97
CA ALA A 40 8.19 -5.93 11.55
C ALA A 40 7.30 -5.31 10.48
N LEU A 41 7.88 -4.56 9.53
CA LEU A 41 7.14 -4.02 8.40
C LEU A 41 6.53 -5.13 7.54
N SER A 42 7.32 -6.11 7.10
CA SER A 42 6.81 -7.22 6.29
C SER A 42 5.76 -8.05 7.02
N PHE A 43 5.93 -8.26 8.32
CA PHE A 43 4.97 -8.98 9.15
C PHE A 43 3.65 -8.22 9.26
N VAL A 44 3.69 -6.95 9.65
CA VAL A 44 2.49 -6.10 9.79
C VAL A 44 1.79 -5.96 8.45
N TYR A 45 2.54 -5.71 7.37
CA TYR A 45 1.98 -5.59 6.03
C TYR A 45 1.23 -6.86 5.60
N THR A 46 1.83 -8.03 5.82
CA THR A 46 1.23 -9.33 5.50
C THR A 46 -0.01 -9.60 6.36
N MET A 47 0.07 -9.37 7.67
CA MET A 47 -1.05 -9.55 8.60
C MET A 47 -2.23 -8.63 8.24
N THR A 48 -1.95 -7.35 7.98
CA THR A 48 -2.95 -6.38 7.57
C THR A 48 -3.66 -6.81 6.29
N ARG A 49 -2.91 -7.31 5.29
CA ARG A 49 -3.53 -7.84 4.06
C ARG A 49 -4.37 -9.09 4.31
N LEU A 50 -3.86 -10.05 5.09
CA LEU A 50 -4.58 -11.29 5.37
C LEU A 50 -5.90 -11.03 6.11
N ILE A 51 -5.89 -10.14 7.10
CA ILE A 51 -7.07 -9.83 7.92
C ILE A 51 -8.02 -8.87 7.18
N GLY A 52 -7.47 -7.86 6.50
CA GLY A 52 -8.24 -6.80 5.87
C GLY A 52 -8.83 -7.18 4.50
N SER A 53 -8.15 -8.04 3.73
CA SER A 53 -8.58 -8.39 2.36
C SER A 53 -10.01 -8.94 2.28
N PRO A 54 -10.45 -9.88 3.14
CA PRO A 54 -11.83 -10.41 3.08
C PRO A 54 -12.91 -9.34 3.36
N ALA A 55 -12.64 -8.42 4.29
CA ALA A 55 -13.56 -7.33 4.62
C ALA A 55 -13.62 -6.31 3.48
N LEU A 56 -12.46 -5.97 2.91
CA LEU A 56 -12.36 -5.05 1.77
C LEU A 56 -12.99 -5.63 0.51
N GLY A 57 -12.84 -6.93 0.24
CA GLY A 57 -13.51 -7.60 -0.88
C GLY A 57 -15.03 -7.43 -0.81
N ARG A 58 -15.63 -7.76 0.34
CA ARG A 58 -17.06 -7.58 0.58
C ARG A 58 -17.50 -6.12 0.43
N TRP A 59 -16.71 -5.18 0.93
CA TRP A 59 -16.99 -3.76 0.78
C TRP A 59 -16.94 -3.32 -0.70
N THR A 60 -15.91 -3.74 -1.44
CA THR A 60 -15.77 -3.41 -2.87
C THR A 60 -16.87 -4.02 -3.75
N ASP A 61 -17.49 -5.12 -3.31
CA ASP A 61 -18.64 -5.70 -4.01
C ASP A 61 -19.93 -4.92 -3.77
N SER A 62 -20.01 -4.16 -2.67
CA SER A 62 -21.20 -3.38 -2.29
C SER A 62 -21.21 -1.92 -2.77
N VAL A 63 -20.08 -1.42 -3.29
CA VAL A 63 -19.91 0.01 -3.64
C VAL A 63 -19.69 0.16 -5.15
N GLU A 64 -20.21 1.25 -5.71
CA GLU A 64 -19.91 1.64 -7.09
C GLU A 64 -18.40 1.74 -7.33
N ARG A 65 -17.98 1.11 -8.43
CA ARG A 65 -16.58 0.78 -8.68
C ARG A 65 -15.63 1.97 -8.77
N LEU A 66 -16.07 3.05 -9.42
CA LEU A 66 -15.31 4.29 -9.54
C LEU A 66 -15.08 4.94 -8.16
N TYR A 67 -16.10 4.92 -7.30
CA TYR A 67 -16.02 5.44 -5.94
C TYR A 67 -15.10 4.57 -5.08
N GLY A 68 -15.23 3.25 -5.13
CA GLY A 68 -14.38 2.32 -4.39
C GLY A 68 -12.89 2.46 -4.74
N VAL A 69 -12.57 2.58 -6.04
CA VAL A 69 -11.20 2.82 -6.52
C VAL A 69 -10.70 4.20 -6.11
N GLY A 70 -11.55 5.24 -6.15
CA GLY A 70 -11.20 6.58 -5.71
C GLY A 70 -10.80 6.63 -4.23
N TRP A 71 -11.64 6.05 -3.36
CA TRP A 71 -11.35 5.95 -1.92
C TRP A 71 -10.09 5.12 -1.63
N ALA A 72 -9.89 4.02 -2.36
CA ALA A 72 -8.69 3.21 -2.22
C ALA A 72 -7.42 3.98 -2.61
N ARG A 73 -7.47 4.76 -3.70
CA ARG A 73 -6.35 5.63 -4.11
C ARG A 73 -6.06 6.72 -3.09
N LEU A 74 -7.08 7.36 -2.54
CA LEU A 74 -6.91 8.31 -1.44
C LEU A 74 -6.23 7.64 -0.25
N GLY A 75 -6.68 6.44 0.15
CA GLY A 75 -6.06 5.64 1.19
C GLY A 75 -4.58 5.33 0.93
N GLN A 76 -4.22 4.98 -0.31
CA GLN A 76 -2.81 4.77 -0.69
C GLN A 76 -1.98 6.05 -0.55
N VAL A 77 -2.49 7.20 -1.00
CA VAL A 77 -1.79 8.49 -0.89
C VAL A 77 -1.59 8.87 0.58
N PHE A 78 -2.65 8.79 1.39
CA PHE A 78 -2.57 9.08 2.82
C PHE A 78 -1.63 8.11 3.55
N GLY A 79 -1.72 6.81 3.27
CA GLY A 79 -0.83 5.80 3.85
C GLY A 79 0.63 6.07 3.52
N THR A 80 0.91 6.39 2.25
CA THR A 80 2.26 6.74 1.79
C THR A 80 2.77 8.01 2.48
N LEU A 81 1.97 9.06 2.58
CA LEU A 81 2.34 10.31 3.26
C LEU A 81 2.65 10.08 4.73
N ILE A 82 1.85 9.27 5.43
CA ILE A 82 2.07 8.90 6.82
C ILE A 82 3.39 8.13 6.98
N SER A 83 3.67 7.18 6.08
CA SER A 83 4.95 6.44 6.09
C SER A 83 6.14 7.33 5.80
N VAL A 84 6.04 8.26 4.83
CA VAL A 84 7.10 9.25 4.53
C VAL A 84 7.35 10.13 5.75
N MET A 85 6.31 10.62 6.40
CA MET A 85 6.43 11.46 7.59
C MET A 85 7.07 10.70 8.75
N GLY A 86 6.66 9.44 8.97
CA GLY A 86 7.29 8.55 9.95
C GLY A 86 8.78 8.30 9.66
N LEU A 87 9.13 8.11 8.39
CA LEU A 87 10.52 7.92 7.97
C LEU A 87 11.35 9.21 8.11
N ALA A 88 10.78 10.37 7.78
CA ALA A 88 11.41 11.66 7.98
C ALA A 88 11.63 11.95 9.47
N LEU A 89 10.64 11.67 10.32
CA LEU A 89 10.78 11.73 11.78
C LEU A 89 11.90 10.82 12.27
N LEU A 90 11.99 9.61 11.72
CA LEU A 90 13.03 8.65 12.04
C LEU A 90 14.42 9.20 11.68
N CYS A 91 14.61 9.73 10.47
CA CYS A 91 15.90 10.26 10.00
C CYS A 91 16.32 11.57 10.70
N PHE A 92 15.38 12.49 10.94
CA PHE A 92 15.73 13.86 11.37
C PHE A 92 15.58 14.10 12.88
N LEU A 93 14.65 13.43 13.56
CA LEU A 93 14.31 13.71 14.96
C LEU A 93 14.74 12.61 15.95
N SER A 94 15.29 11.49 15.48
CA SER A 94 15.64 10.35 16.35
C SER A 94 16.95 10.55 17.11
N ARG A 95 16.95 11.47 18.09
CA ARG A 95 17.96 11.47 19.17
C ARG A 95 17.46 10.78 20.44
N LYS A 96 16.16 10.52 20.55
CA LYS A 96 15.51 9.91 21.74
C LYS A 96 14.83 8.59 21.38
N LYS A 97 15.11 7.53 22.14
CA LYS A 97 14.54 6.18 21.95
C LYS A 97 13.01 6.17 21.82
N LYS A 98 12.28 7.00 22.58
CA LYS A 98 10.81 7.09 22.51
C LYS A 98 10.30 7.62 21.16
N ILE A 99 10.98 8.62 20.59
CA ILE A 99 10.63 9.21 19.29
C ILE A 99 10.94 8.21 18.16
N HIS A 100 11.98 7.39 18.34
CA HIS A 100 12.39 6.35 17.40
C HIS A 100 11.31 5.25 17.24
N TYR A 101 10.77 4.72 18.35
CA TYR A 101 9.66 3.74 18.30
C TYR A 101 8.33 4.34 17.80
N LEU A 102 8.04 5.59 18.19
CA LEU A 102 6.86 6.31 17.69
C LEU A 102 6.92 6.47 16.17
N SER A 103 8.09 6.82 15.63
CA SER A 103 8.34 6.96 14.19
C SER A 103 8.13 5.63 13.45
N LEU A 104 8.57 4.50 14.03
CA LEU A 104 8.28 3.17 13.47
C LEU A 104 6.78 2.89 13.40
N LEU A 105 6.05 3.21 14.46
CA LEU A 105 4.60 3.01 14.50
C LEU A 105 3.89 3.82 13.40
N PHE A 106 4.31 5.06 13.15
CA PHE A 106 3.84 5.83 12.00
C PHE A 106 4.17 5.16 10.66
N VAL A 107 5.38 4.64 10.48
CA VAL A 107 5.74 3.93 9.24
C VAL A 107 4.87 2.68 9.04
N LEU A 108 4.68 1.88 10.08
CA LEU A 108 3.89 0.63 10.03
C LEU A 108 2.40 0.89 9.78
N THR A 109 1.83 1.90 10.42
CA THR A 109 0.43 2.29 10.23
C THR A 109 0.19 2.84 8.82
N GLY A 110 1.09 3.70 8.33
CA GLY A 110 1.03 4.20 6.96
C GLY A 110 1.16 3.08 5.92
N ALA A 111 2.09 2.15 6.12
CA ALA A 111 2.32 1.03 5.22
C ALA A 111 1.13 0.06 5.21
N SER A 112 0.47 -0.12 6.35
CA SER A 112 -0.76 -0.91 6.46
C SER A 112 -1.90 -0.30 5.63
N LEU A 113 -2.10 1.02 5.73
CA LEU A 113 -3.15 1.72 5.00
C LEU A 113 -2.89 1.69 3.49
N GLU A 114 -1.64 1.88 3.07
CA GLU A 114 -1.22 1.73 1.68
C GLU A 114 -1.48 0.31 1.16
N ALA A 115 -1.10 -0.71 1.94
CA ALA A 115 -1.26 -2.13 1.57
C ALA A 115 -2.73 -2.49 1.28
N LEU A 116 -3.64 -1.97 2.10
CA LEU A 116 -5.08 -2.15 1.96
C LEU A 116 -5.61 -1.47 0.71
N GLY A 117 -5.25 -0.19 0.49
CA GLY A 117 -5.63 0.54 -0.71
C GLY A 117 -5.08 -0.12 -1.99
N ALA A 118 -3.84 -0.61 -1.95
CA ALA A 118 -3.20 -1.34 -3.04
C ALA A 118 -3.93 -2.65 -3.37
N THR A 119 -4.48 -3.33 -2.37
CA THR A 119 -5.22 -4.59 -2.57
C THR A 119 -6.48 -4.35 -3.38
N ILE A 120 -7.19 -3.25 -3.11
CA ILE A 120 -8.40 -2.86 -3.83
C ILE A 120 -8.07 -2.42 -5.25
N THR A 121 -7.05 -1.57 -5.43
CA THR A 121 -6.70 -1.05 -6.76
C THR A 121 -6.13 -2.13 -7.68
N LYS A 122 -5.31 -3.06 -7.16
CA LYS A 122 -4.80 -4.22 -7.93
C LYS A 122 -5.92 -5.21 -8.27
N SER A 123 -6.88 -5.44 -7.36
CA SER A 123 -8.00 -6.36 -7.61
C SER A 123 -9.06 -5.77 -8.54
N ALA A 124 -9.28 -4.45 -8.50
CA ALA A 124 -10.21 -3.76 -9.40
C ALA A 124 -9.80 -3.90 -10.87
N ALA A 125 -8.50 -3.93 -11.16
CA ALA A 125 -7.99 -4.19 -12.51
C ALA A 125 -8.22 -5.65 -12.94
N LYS A 126 -8.15 -6.63 -12.05
CA LYS A 126 -8.48 -8.03 -12.41
C LYS A 126 -9.98 -8.21 -12.66
N LYS A 127 -10.82 -7.54 -11.88
CA LYS A 127 -12.29 -7.55 -12.05
C LYS A 127 -12.74 -6.86 -13.34
N ASP A 128 -11.92 -5.99 -13.94
CA ASP A 128 -12.20 -5.40 -15.28
C ASP A 128 -12.13 -6.42 -16.41
N TRP A 129 -11.23 -7.40 -16.31
CA TRP A 129 -10.88 -8.27 -17.42
C TRP A 129 -11.86 -9.44 -17.50
N VAL A 130 -12.42 -9.86 -16.37
CA VAL A 130 -13.35 -10.99 -16.27
C VAL A 130 -14.64 -10.76 -17.08
N PRO A 131 -15.34 -9.62 -16.98
CA PRO A 131 -16.50 -9.35 -17.83
C PRO A 131 -16.14 -9.24 -19.32
N GLN A 132 -15.00 -8.60 -19.64
CA GLN A 132 -14.57 -8.42 -21.03
C GLN A 132 -14.22 -9.73 -21.73
N LEU A 133 -13.68 -10.71 -21.00
CA LEU A 133 -13.43 -12.06 -21.55
C LEU A 133 -14.73 -12.79 -21.88
N TYR A 134 -15.75 -12.67 -21.03
CA TYR A 134 -17.06 -13.30 -21.24
C TYR A 134 -17.88 -12.61 -22.35
N ASP A 135 -17.86 -11.28 -22.42
CA ASP A 135 -18.56 -10.54 -23.50
C ASP A 135 -17.95 -10.86 -24.88
N ASN A 136 -16.62 -10.98 -24.95
CA ASN A 136 -15.93 -11.40 -26.18
C ASN A 136 -16.20 -12.87 -26.56
N GLU A 137 -16.48 -13.76 -25.61
CA GLU A 137 -16.87 -15.15 -25.92
C GLU A 137 -18.31 -15.23 -26.46
N ILE A 138 -19.22 -14.36 -26.00
CA ILE A 138 -20.61 -14.31 -26.46
C ILE A 138 -20.73 -13.66 -27.85
N GLU A 139 -19.91 -12.65 -28.18
CA GLU A 139 -19.88 -12.05 -29.53
C GLU A 139 -19.28 -12.96 -30.62
N ASN A 140 -18.51 -13.99 -30.24
CA ASN A 140 -17.86 -14.92 -31.15
C ASN A 140 -18.61 -16.27 -31.32
N LEU A 141 -19.85 -16.36 -30.82
CA LEU A 141 -20.79 -17.48 -31.00
C LEU A 141 -21.98 -17.06 -31.87
#